data_AF-A0A7D4YB01-F1
#
_entry.id   AF-A0A7D4YB01-F1
#
_cell.length_a   1.000
_cell.length_b   1.000
_cell.length_c   1.000
_cell.angle_alpha   90.00
_cell.angle_beta   90.00
_cell.angle_gamma   90.00
#
_symmetry.space_group_name_H-M   'P 1'
#
loop_
_entity.id
_entity.type
_entity.pdbx_description
1 polymer ?
#
loop_
_entity_poly.entity_id
_entity_poly.type
_entity_poly.pdbx_seq_one_letter_code
_entity_poly.pdbx_strand_id
1 'polypeptide(L)'
;MISLGIVLAFGALVLFGGWAVTAGVATRSLSAVNAVFLSYVASITLVGGYVLWMRRPISGTGTDVGFALLSGAFLAIGSISFYAALEKGSIAVVSAIAALYFVIPVIVGVVYFEADLSTANVAGIGLAIVAVVLISS
;
A
#
# COMPACT_ATOMS: atom_id res chain seq x y z
N MET A 1 -22.44 15.21 0.37
CA MET A 1 -21.63 15.42 1.59
C MET A 1 -20.43 14.49 1.50
N ILE A 2 -19.20 15.00 1.54
CA ILE A 2 -17.99 14.14 1.48
C ILE A 2 -17.86 13.45 2.85
N SER A 3 -17.76 12.11 2.87
CA SER A 3 -17.58 11.38 4.12
C SER A 3 -16.15 11.58 4.67
N LEU A 4 -15.99 11.54 5.99
CA LEU A 4 -14.66 11.60 6.62
C LEU A 4 -13.73 10.51 6.09
N GLY A 5 -14.27 9.34 5.75
CA GLY A 5 -13.52 8.25 5.13
C GLY A 5 -12.88 8.65 3.80
N ILE A 6 -13.59 9.41 2.95
CA ILE A 6 -13.04 9.92 1.68
C ILE A 6 -11.89 10.89 1.96
N VAL A 7 -12.06 11.79 2.93
CA VAL A 7 -11.00 12.75 3.30
C VAL A 7 -9.74 12.03 3.79
N LEU A 8 -9.90 11.02 4.65
CA LEU A 8 -8.79 10.20 5.13
C LEU A 8 -8.11 9.41 4.00
N ALA A 9 -8.90 8.91 3.04
CA ALA A 9 -8.36 8.21 1.87
C ALA A 9 -7.51 9.13 0.98
N PHE A 10 -7.92 10.39 0.79
CA PHE A 10 -7.08 11.38 0.10
C PHE A 10 -5.80 11.71 0.87
N GLY A 11 -5.88 11.78 2.21
CA GLY A 11 -4.68 11.91 3.05
C GLY A 11 -3.72 10.74 2.86
N ALA A 12 -4.24 9.51 2.86
CA ALA A 12 -3.45 8.31 2.61
C ALA A 12 -2.82 8.32 1.20
N LEU A 13 -3.56 8.74 0.16
CA LEU A 13 -3.04 8.89 -1.20
C LEU A 13 -1.81 9.79 -1.25
N VAL A 14 -1.88 10.97 -0.62
CA VAL A 14 -0.76 11.92 -0.58
C VAL A 14 0.45 11.33 0.15
N LEU A 15 0.21 10.73 1.32
CA LEU A 15 1.28 10.13 2.12
C LEU A 15 1.94 8.92 1.43
N PHE A 16 1.16 8.08 0.74
CA PHE A 16 1.68 6.96 -0.04
C PHE A 16 2.44 7.43 -1.28
N GLY A 17 1.98 8.49 -1.95
CA GLY A 17 2.75 9.14 -3.02
C GLY A 17 4.09 9.68 -2.52
N GLY A 18 4.09 10.38 -1.37
CA GLY A 18 5.31 10.85 -0.71
C GLY A 18 6.26 9.70 -0.34
N TRP A 19 5.73 8.61 0.21
CA TRP A 19 6.49 7.39 0.48
C TRP A 19 7.18 6.86 -0.77
N ALA A 20 6.48 6.71 -1.89
CA ALA A 20 7.07 6.19 -3.12
C ALA A 20 8.20 7.09 -3.67
N VAL A 21 8.04 8.41 -3.58
CA VAL A 21 9.08 9.37 -3.98
C VAL A 21 10.31 9.25 -3.07
N THR A 22 10.12 9.27 -1.75
CA THR A 22 11.24 9.16 -0.80
C THR A 22 11.94 7.80 -0.88
N ALA A 23 11.19 6.72 -1.11
CA ALA A 23 11.71 5.39 -1.38
C ALA A 23 12.62 5.38 -2.62
N GLY A 24 12.15 5.94 -3.74
CA GLY A 24 12.91 6.00 -4.98
C GLY A 24 14.15 6.88 -4.89
N VAL A 25 14.18 7.88 -3.99
CA VAL A 25 15.40 8.63 -3.67
C VAL A 25 16.37 7.79 -2.84
N ALA A 26 15.87 7.08 -1.81
CA ALA A 26 16.68 6.25 -0.92
C ALA A 26 17.37 5.10 -1.69
N THR A 27 16.68 4.46 -2.63
CA THR A 27 17.20 3.34 -3.43
C THR A 27 18.22 3.77 -4.49
N ARG A 28 18.58 5.05 -4.60
CA ARG A 28 19.69 5.50 -5.47
C ARG A 28 21.06 5.15 -4.90
N SER A 29 21.15 4.97 -3.59
CA SER A 29 22.44 4.71 -2.90
C SER A 29 22.36 3.55 -1.92
N LEU A 30 21.18 3.29 -1.34
CA LEU A 30 20.95 2.13 -0.49
C LEU A 30 20.41 0.97 -1.31
N SER A 31 20.77 -0.26 -0.91
CA SER A 31 20.07 -1.44 -1.41
C SER A 31 18.61 -1.44 -0.96
N ALA A 32 17.72 -2.04 -1.75
CA ALA A 32 16.29 -2.11 -1.49
C ALA A 32 15.98 -2.64 -0.09
N VAL A 33 16.66 -3.70 0.33
CA VAL A 33 16.47 -4.30 1.66
C VAL A 33 16.89 -3.34 2.77
N ASN A 34 18.01 -2.63 2.62
CA ASN A 34 18.48 -1.66 3.62
C ASN A 34 17.56 -0.43 3.68
N ALA A 35 17.10 0.06 2.53
CA ALA A 35 16.16 1.17 2.45
C ALA A 35 14.81 0.80 3.09
N VAL A 36 14.28 -0.40 2.84
CA VAL A 36 13.07 -0.91 3.51
C VAL A 36 13.30 -1.03 5.02
N PHE A 37 14.40 -1.65 5.44
CA PHE A 37 14.74 -1.80 6.85
C PHE A 37 14.73 -0.45 7.59
N LEU A 38 15.43 0.55 7.06
CA LEU A 38 15.46 1.90 7.65
C LEU A 38 14.07 2.57 7.63
N SER A 39 13.30 2.40 6.54
CA SER A 39 11.92 2.90 6.49
C SER A 39 11.04 2.27 7.57
N TYR A 40 11.27 1.00 7.91
CA TYR A 40 10.51 0.27 8.92
C TYR A 40 10.96 0.61 10.33
N VAL A 41 12.25 0.92 10.54
CA VAL A 41 12.71 1.53 11.80
C VAL A 41 11.97 2.86 12.02
N ALA A 42 11.90 3.74 11.03
CA ALA A 42 11.14 4.98 11.15
C ALA A 42 9.64 4.73 11.43
N SER A 43 9.05 3.78 10.70
CA SER A 43 7.62 3.43 10.80
C SER A 43 7.27 2.84 12.17
N ILE A 44 8.06 1.89 12.67
CA ILE A 44 7.82 1.27 13.98
C ILE A 44 8.03 2.26 15.11
N THR A 45 8.97 3.21 14.99
CA THR A 45 9.12 4.29 15.96
C THR A 45 7.87 5.18 16.00
N LEU A 46 7.35 5.60 14.85
CA LEU A 46 6.16 6.45 14.79
C LEU A 46 4.91 5.72 15.29
N VAL A 47 4.65 4.51 14.78
CA VAL A 47 3.48 3.70 15.18
C VAL A 47 3.59 3.28 16.64
N GLY A 48 4.76 2.81 17.08
CA GLY A 48 5.01 2.43 18.47
C GLY A 48 4.85 3.61 19.42
N GLY A 49 5.41 4.78 19.08
CA GLY A 49 5.21 6.02 19.85
C GLY A 49 3.75 6.41 19.96
N TYR A 50 2.99 6.29 18.86
CA TYR A 50 1.55 6.55 18.85
C TYR A 50 0.76 5.56 19.72
N VAL A 51 1.09 4.27 19.67
CA VAL A 51 0.48 3.24 20.53
C VAL A 51 0.74 3.53 22.02
N LEU A 52 1.99 3.86 22.36
CA LEU A 52 2.38 4.22 23.72
C LEU A 52 1.68 5.50 24.21
N TRP A 53 1.48 6.47 23.32
CA TRP A 53 0.78 7.71 23.62
C TRP A 53 -0.72 7.49 23.85
N MET A 54 -1.37 6.71 22.99
CA MET A 54 -2.79 6.41 23.10
C MET A 54 -3.14 5.46 24.25
N ARG A 55 -2.17 4.67 24.73
CA ARG A 55 -2.33 3.70 25.83
C ARG A 55 -3.52 2.76 25.65
N ARG A 56 -3.80 2.35 24.41
CA ARG A 56 -4.87 1.40 24.11
C ARG A 56 -4.36 -0.04 24.17
N PRO A 57 -4.99 -0.93 24.94
CA PRO A 57 -4.61 -2.32 24.96
C PRO A 57 -4.89 -2.97 23.60
N ILE A 58 -4.12 -4.01 23.26
CA ILE A 58 -4.45 -4.86 22.12
C ILE A 58 -5.75 -5.59 22.47
N SER A 59 -6.82 -5.21 21.79
CA SER A 59 -8.13 -5.85 21.90
C SER A 59 -8.41 -6.63 20.61
N GLY A 60 -8.87 -7.87 20.72
CA GLY A 60 -9.19 -8.72 19.59
C GLY A 60 -9.02 -10.20 19.93
N THR A 61 -9.44 -11.06 19.03
CA THR A 61 -9.21 -12.51 19.10
C THR A 61 -7.80 -12.86 18.61
N GLY A 62 -7.33 -14.08 18.89
CA GLY A 62 -6.07 -14.58 18.31
C GLY A 62 -6.07 -14.58 16.77
N THR A 63 -7.25 -14.76 16.16
CA THR A 63 -7.44 -14.68 14.71
C THR A 63 -7.21 -13.27 14.19
N ASP A 64 -7.71 -12.24 14.87
CA ASP A 64 -7.51 -10.84 14.48
C ASP A 64 -6.03 -10.45 14.52
N VAL A 65 -5.33 -10.88 15.57
CA VAL A 65 -3.87 -10.71 15.69
C VAL A 65 -3.14 -11.44 14.56
N GLY A 66 -3.57 -12.68 14.24
CA GLY A 66 -3.01 -13.45 13.13
C GLY A 66 -3.12 -12.71 11.78
N PHE A 67 -4.29 -12.16 11.47
CA PHE A 67 -4.49 -11.37 10.24
C PHE A 67 -3.71 -10.06 10.24
N ALA A 68 -3.57 -9.40 11.39
CA ALA A 68 -2.74 -8.19 11.51
C ALA A 68 -1.26 -8.51 11.23
N LEU A 69 -0.74 -9.61 11.76
CA LEU A 69 0.63 -10.07 11.50
C LEU A 69 0.82 -10.49 10.03
N LEU A 70 -0.15 -11.20 9.45
CA LEU A 70 -0.13 -11.60 8.04
C LEU A 70 -0.14 -10.37 7.12
N SER A 71 -0.92 -9.34 7.45
CA SER A 71 -0.91 -8.06 6.74
C SER A 71 0.48 -7.42 6.77
N GLY A 72 1.14 -7.40 7.93
CA GLY A 72 2.52 -6.92 8.07
C GLY A 72 3.52 -7.72 7.24
N ALA A 73 3.37 -9.05 7.16
CA ALA A 73 4.22 -9.89 6.32
C ALA A 73 4.06 -9.58 4.82
N PHE A 74 2.83 -9.43 4.33
CA PHE A 74 2.57 -9.00 2.96
C PHE A 74 3.16 -7.61 2.68
N LEU A 75 3.02 -6.67 3.64
CA LEU A 75 3.59 -5.34 3.51
C LEU A 75 5.12 -5.38 3.41
N ALA A 76 5.79 -6.20 4.23
CA ALA A 76 7.24 -6.38 4.21
C ALA A 76 7.74 -6.92 2.87
N ILE A 77 7.16 -8.04 2.41
CA ILE A 77 7.55 -8.69 1.15
C ILE A 77 7.23 -7.77 -0.03
N GLY A 78 6.06 -7.12 -0.01
CA GLY A 78 5.63 -6.16 -1.02
C GLY A 78 6.56 -4.94 -1.08
N SER A 79 6.98 -4.40 0.08
CA SER A 79 7.88 -3.25 0.14
C SER A 79 9.27 -3.60 -0.39
N ILE A 80 9.81 -4.77 -0.05
CA ILE A 80 11.09 -5.24 -0.61
C ILE A 80 10.99 -5.36 -2.14
N SER A 81 9.90 -5.95 -2.63
CA SER A 81 9.65 -6.10 -4.07
C SER A 81 9.52 -4.75 -4.77
N PHE A 82 8.79 -3.81 -4.16
CA PHE A 82 8.60 -2.45 -4.67
C PHE A 82 9.93 -1.69 -4.73
N TYR A 83 10.70 -1.68 -3.65
CA TYR A 83 11.99 -0.99 -3.61
C TYR A 83 13.00 -1.60 -4.58
N ALA A 84 13.02 -2.93 -4.71
CA ALA A 84 13.86 -3.62 -5.70
C ALA A 84 13.45 -3.29 -7.15
N ALA A 85 12.17 -3.01 -7.40
CA ALA A 85 11.71 -2.51 -8.70
C ALA A 85 12.12 -1.05 -8.94
N LEU A 86 12.10 -0.20 -7.90
CA LEU A 86 12.57 1.20 -7.97
C LEU A 86 14.07 1.31 -8.28
N GLU A 87 14.90 0.35 -7.85
CA GLU A 87 16.32 0.28 -8.23
C GLU A 87 16.52 0.07 -9.74
N LYS A 88 15.55 -0.56 -10.40
CA LYS A 88 15.68 -1.07 -11.77
C LYS A 88 14.84 -0.32 -12.79
N GLY A 89 13.92 0.53 -12.35
CA GLY A 89 12.88 1.11 -13.20
C GLY A 89 12.46 2.52 -12.82
N SER A 90 11.58 3.09 -13.64
CA SER A 90 11.02 4.43 -13.40
C SER A 90 10.12 4.43 -12.18
N ILE A 91 10.35 5.37 -11.25
CA ILE A 91 9.50 5.58 -10.07
C ILE A 91 8.03 5.75 -10.50
N ALA A 92 7.77 6.46 -11.60
CA ALA A 92 6.42 6.70 -12.11
C ALA A 92 5.72 5.40 -12.53
N VAL A 93 6.40 4.57 -13.32
CA VAL A 93 5.87 3.29 -13.82
C VAL A 93 5.66 2.31 -12.67
N VAL A 94 6.67 2.12 -11.83
CA VAL A 94 6.62 1.18 -10.70
C VAL A 94 5.51 1.57 -9.72
N SER A 95 5.38 2.86 -9.40
CA SER A 95 4.33 3.36 -8.50
C SER A 95 2.94 3.24 -9.11
N ALA A 96 2.79 3.49 -10.42
CA ALA A 96 1.50 3.35 -11.10
C ALA A 96 1.01 1.90 -11.10
N ILE A 97 1.89 0.94 -11.39
CA ILE A 97 1.57 -0.49 -11.32
C ILE A 97 1.22 -0.88 -9.88
N ALA A 98 2.04 -0.50 -8.90
CA ALA A 98 1.83 -0.85 -7.50
C ALA A 98 0.51 -0.27 -6.95
N ALA A 99 0.12 0.93 -7.39
CA ALA A 99 -1.15 1.56 -7.00
C ALA A 99 -2.39 0.75 -7.41
N LEU A 100 -2.28 -0.18 -8.38
CA LEU A 100 -3.35 -1.10 -8.74
C LEU A 100 -3.59 -2.22 -7.72
N TYR A 101 -2.91 -2.24 -6.57
CA TYR A 101 -3.12 -3.27 -5.54
C TYR A 101 -4.59 -3.42 -5.13
N PHE A 102 -5.42 -2.38 -5.27
CA PHE A 102 -6.85 -2.40 -4.97
C PHE A 102 -7.63 -3.43 -5.81
N VAL A 103 -7.11 -3.84 -6.97
CA VAL A 103 -7.72 -4.88 -7.81
C VAL A 103 -7.79 -6.22 -7.06
N ILE A 104 -6.81 -6.53 -6.20
CA ILE A 104 -6.79 -7.78 -5.44
C ILE A 104 -7.96 -7.86 -4.44
N PRO A 105 -8.19 -6.88 -3.54
CA PRO A 105 -9.40 -6.85 -2.71
C PRO A 105 -10.71 -6.92 -3.50
N VAL A 106 -10.80 -6.32 -4.69
CA VAL A 106 -11.99 -6.44 -5.53
C VAL A 106 -12.22 -7.89 -5.97
N ILE A 107 -11.17 -8.56 -6.46
CA ILE A 107 -11.26 -9.97 -6.87
C ILE A 107 -11.65 -10.85 -5.68
N VAL A 108 -11.05 -10.63 -4.51
CA VAL A 108 -11.41 -11.37 -3.29
C VAL A 108 -12.86 -11.10 -2.89
N GLY A 109 -13.30 -9.84 -2.98
CA GLY A 109 -14.70 -9.44 -2.82
C GLY A 109 -15.66 -10.27 -3.64
N VAL A 110 -15.36 -10.41 -4.93
CA VAL A 110 -16.21 -11.14 -5.88
C VAL A 110 -16.15 -12.64 -5.66
N VAL A 111 -14.94 -13.20 -5.56
CA VAL A 111 -14.72 -14.66 -5.55
C VAL A 111 -15.08 -15.28 -4.20
N TYR A 112 -14.80 -14.58 -3.10
CA TYR A 112 -14.95 -15.13 -1.75
C TYR A 112 -16.17 -14.59 -1.02
N PHE A 113 -16.53 -13.32 -1.22
CA PHE A 113 -17.66 -12.69 -0.54
C PHE A 113 -18.91 -12.56 -1.44
N GLU A 114 -18.88 -13.16 -2.63
CA GLU A 114 -19.97 -13.13 -3.61
C GLU A 114 -20.48 -11.70 -3.90
N ALA A 115 -19.58 -10.71 -3.82
CA ALA A 115 -19.94 -9.32 -4.01
C ALA A 115 -20.26 -9.03 -5.48
N ASP A 116 -21.39 -8.38 -5.73
CA ASP A 116 -21.77 -7.93 -7.07
C ASP A 116 -20.83 -6.85 -7.59
N LEU A 117 -20.28 -7.05 -8.78
CA LEU A 117 -19.55 -6.02 -9.52
C LEU A 117 -20.53 -5.13 -10.28
N SER A 118 -20.64 -3.87 -9.86
CA SER A 118 -21.32 -2.86 -10.68
C SER A 118 -20.55 -2.64 -11.99
N THR A 119 -21.27 -2.29 -13.07
CA THR A 119 -20.66 -1.91 -14.35
C THR A 119 -19.66 -0.76 -14.19
N ALA A 120 -19.93 0.16 -13.25
CA ALA A 120 -19.03 1.26 -12.92
C ALA A 120 -17.69 0.77 -12.33
N ASN A 121 -17.70 -0.23 -11.44
CA ASN A 121 -16.47 -0.80 -10.88
C ASN A 121 -15.62 -1.45 -11.97
N VAL A 122 -16.25 -2.21 -12.87
CA VAL A 122 -15.57 -2.85 -14.01
C VAL A 122 -14.94 -1.79 -14.92
N ALA A 123 -15.69 -0.75 -15.27
CA ALA A 123 -15.17 0.36 -16.07
C ALA A 123 -14.01 1.09 -15.38
N GLY A 124 -14.12 1.36 -14.08
CA GLY A 124 -13.06 2.00 -13.30
C GLY A 124 -11.76 1.19 -13.27
N ILE A 125 -11.85 -0.13 -13.08
CA ILE A 125 -10.69 -1.04 -13.14
C ILE A 125 -10.09 -1.05 -14.54
N GLY A 126 -10.92 -1.13 -15.58
CA GLY A 126 -10.46 -1.08 -16.97
C GLY A 126 -9.71 0.22 -17.28
N LEU A 127 -10.25 1.36 -16.88
CA LEU A 127 -9.60 2.67 -17.04
C LEU A 127 -8.28 2.77 -16.26
N ALA A 128 -8.22 2.22 -15.04
CA ALA A 128 -6.99 2.19 -14.25
C ALA A 128 -5.89 1.36 -14.94
N ILE A 129 -6.25 0.22 -15.52
CA ILE A 129 -5.31 -0.62 -16.29
C ILE A 129 -4.83 0.13 -17.53
N VAL A 130 -5.72 0.77 -18.28
CA VAL A 130 -5.36 1.59 -19.45
C VAL A 130 -4.40 2.70 -19.07
N ALA A 131 -4.67 3.41 -17.97
CA ALA A 131 -3.78 4.45 -17.47
C ALA A 131 -2.37 3.92 -17.18
N VAL A 132 -2.26 2.74 -16.54
CA VAL A 132 -0.96 2.11 -16.30
C VAL A 132 -0.26 1.74 -17.59
N VAL A 133 -0.96 1.15 -18.57
CA VAL A 133 -0.38 0.83 -19.89
C VAL A 133 0.19 2.08 -20.55
N LEU A 134 -0.55 3.20 -20.54
CA LEU A 134 -0.11 4.47 -21.11
C LEU A 134 1.06 5.12 -20.35
N ILE A 135 1.16 4.94 -19.04
CA ILE A 135 2.30 5.41 -18.24
C ILE A 135 3.54 4.54 -18.50
N SER A 136 3.33 3.26 -18.84
CA SER A 136 4.40 2.27 -19.03
C SER A 136 4.98 2.25 -20.45
N SER A 137 4.32 2.89 -21.41
CA SER A 137 4.71 2.99 -22.83
C SER A 137 5.62 4.18 -23.09
#